data_AF-A0A5A7QWH2-F1
#
_entry.id   AF-A0A5A7QWH2-F1
#
_cell.length_a   1.000
_cell.length_b   1.000
_cell.length_c   1.000
_cell.angle_alpha   90.00
_cell.angle_beta   90.00
_cell.angle_gamma   90.00
#
_symmetry.space_group_name_H-M   'P 1'
#
loop_
_entity.id
_entity.type
_entity.pdbx_description
1 polymer ?
#
loop_
_entity_poly.entity_id
_entity_poly.type
_entity_poly.pdbx_seq_one_letter_code
_entity_poly.pdbx_strand_id
1 'polypeptide(L)'
;MKASQKNPQVHHFSHRHPLELSHLHHEEKKAAVCSGCQHHISGRAYFCTKAECPFLLHDLCFDLPRRLRHRSHPEHPLILRHSPPYAGGEFTCNACGDSGQAFTYHCGTCGFDLHVECASLPGFEIRRDHAHPLVLVWDFPVNGRDCQCYVCGDVLESGRWVYSCLACGCGAHLECASH
;
A
#
# COMPACT_ATOMS: atom_id res chain seq x y z
N MET A 1 -14.94 -17.89 -37.78
CA MET A 1 -14.16 -18.38 -36.63
C MET A 1 -13.26 -17.25 -36.17
N LYS A 2 -13.61 -16.54 -35.08
CA LYS A 2 -12.73 -15.48 -34.54
C LYS A 2 -11.66 -16.18 -33.70
N ALA A 3 -10.39 -16.04 -34.08
CA ALA A 3 -9.28 -16.50 -33.26
C ALA A 3 -9.37 -15.79 -31.90
N SER A 4 -9.60 -16.55 -30.83
CA SER A 4 -9.45 -16.04 -29.48
C SER A 4 -7.97 -15.79 -29.27
N GLN A 5 -7.60 -14.50 -29.24
CA GLN A 5 -6.23 -14.06 -29.03
C GLN A 5 -5.88 -14.38 -27.57
N LYS A 6 -5.25 -15.53 -27.32
CA LYS A 6 -4.80 -15.91 -25.98
C LYS A 6 -3.75 -14.92 -25.51
N ASN A 7 -3.97 -14.24 -24.39
CA ASN A 7 -2.94 -13.37 -23.84
C ASN A 7 -1.78 -14.23 -23.30
N PRO A 8 -0.55 -13.69 -23.29
CA PRO A 8 0.61 -14.40 -22.77
C PRO A 8 0.44 -14.71 -21.29
N GLN A 9 0.72 -15.96 -20.91
CA GLN A 9 0.71 -16.40 -19.52
C GLN A 9 2.02 -16.06 -18.84
N VAL A 10 1.96 -15.52 -17.63
CA VAL A 10 3.12 -15.10 -16.85
C VAL A 10 3.10 -15.73 -15.46
N HIS A 11 4.27 -15.97 -14.88
CA HIS A 11 4.37 -16.44 -13.50
C HIS A 11 4.70 -15.27 -12.57
N HIS A 12 4.09 -15.27 -11.39
CA HIS A 12 4.37 -14.29 -10.34
C HIS A 12 4.86 -15.01 -9.09
N PHE A 13 5.83 -14.45 -8.37
CA PHE A 13 6.48 -15.13 -7.24
C PHE A 13 5.53 -15.48 -6.08
N SER A 14 4.42 -14.76 -5.96
CA SER A 14 3.45 -14.92 -4.88
C SER A 14 2.42 -16.01 -5.14
N HIS A 15 2.41 -16.60 -6.34
CA HIS A 15 1.36 -17.52 -6.75
C HIS A 15 1.89 -18.63 -7.66
N ARG A 16 1.34 -19.83 -7.53
CA ARG A 16 1.88 -21.03 -8.20
C ARG A 16 1.34 -21.25 -9.61
N HIS A 17 0.13 -20.78 -9.89
CA HIS A 17 -0.47 -20.91 -11.20
C HIS A 17 -0.05 -19.74 -12.11
N PRO A 18 -0.03 -19.93 -13.44
CA PRO A 18 0.15 -18.83 -14.38
C PRO A 18 -0.97 -17.80 -14.22
N LEU A 19 -0.62 -16.55 -14.50
CA LEU A 19 -1.53 -15.42 -14.54
C LEU A 19 -1.68 -14.93 -15.99
N GLU A 20 -2.83 -14.34 -16.29
CA GLU A 20 -3.15 -13.72 -17.57
C GLU A 20 -3.66 -12.30 -17.33
N LEU A 21 -3.15 -11.35 -18.10
CA LEU A 21 -3.61 -9.95 -18.04
C LEU A 21 -4.95 -9.83 -18.78
N SER A 22 -5.98 -9.30 -18.13
CA SER A 22 -7.30 -9.08 -18.76
C SER A 22 -8.00 -7.84 -18.18
N HIS A 23 -9.09 -7.41 -18.80
CA HIS A 23 -9.96 -6.35 -18.29
C HIS A 23 -11.14 -6.95 -17.52
N LEU A 24 -11.46 -6.40 -16.36
CA LEU A 24 -12.70 -6.70 -15.64
C LEU A 24 -13.89 -6.24 -16.47
N HIS A 25 -14.81 -7.16 -16.77
CA HIS A 25 -16.03 -6.82 -17.48
C HIS A 25 -17.03 -6.15 -16.53
N HIS A 26 -17.87 -5.25 -17.06
CA HIS A 26 -18.72 -4.36 -16.27
C HIS A 26 -19.77 -5.10 -15.40
N GLU A 27 -20.10 -6.34 -15.74
CA GLU A 27 -21.00 -7.24 -15.01
C GLU A 27 -20.32 -7.94 -13.81
N GLU A 28 -18.98 -7.99 -13.78
CA GLU A 28 -18.16 -8.63 -12.72
C GLU A 28 -17.71 -7.63 -11.64
N LYS A 29 -18.23 -6.39 -11.68
CA LYS A 29 -17.85 -5.27 -10.80
C LYS A 29 -18.05 -5.51 -9.31
N LYS A 30 -18.76 -6.56 -8.90
CA LYS A 30 -18.91 -6.89 -7.48
C LYS A 30 -17.82 -7.87 -7.05
N ALA A 31 -16.83 -7.30 -6.34
CA ALA A 31 -15.86 -7.95 -5.46
C ALA A 31 -14.53 -8.49 -6.07
N ALA A 32 -14.07 -8.00 -7.21
CA ALA A 32 -12.68 -8.22 -7.62
C ALA A 32 -11.74 -7.45 -6.66
N VAL A 33 -11.13 -8.16 -5.71
CA VAL A 33 -10.20 -7.60 -4.72
C VAL A 33 -8.79 -8.11 -4.98
N CYS A 34 -7.82 -7.21 -5.05
CA CYS A 34 -6.44 -7.58 -5.27
C CYS A 34 -5.89 -8.40 -4.10
N SER A 35 -5.33 -9.57 -4.39
CA SER A 35 -4.66 -10.42 -3.39
C SER A 35 -3.38 -9.77 -2.84
N GLY A 36 -2.82 -8.79 -3.54
CA GLY A 36 -1.60 -8.09 -3.14
C GLY A 36 -1.83 -6.97 -2.13
N CYS A 37 -2.92 -6.22 -2.26
CA CYS A 37 -3.14 -4.99 -1.50
C CYS A 37 -4.51 -4.90 -0.83
N GLN A 38 -5.37 -5.91 -1.04
CA GLN A 38 -6.74 -5.98 -0.49
C GLN A 38 -7.68 -4.84 -0.91
N HIS A 39 -7.29 -4.00 -1.88
CA HIS A 39 -8.16 -2.99 -2.47
C HIS A 39 -8.90 -3.51 -3.72
N HIS A 40 -10.03 -2.88 -4.01
CA HIS A 40 -10.81 -3.17 -5.21
C HIS A 40 -10.01 -2.93 -6.49
N ILE A 41 -10.17 -3.85 -7.44
CA ILE A 41 -9.63 -3.70 -8.79
C ILE A 41 -10.67 -3.01 -9.67
N SER A 42 -10.21 -2.00 -10.40
CA SER A 42 -10.95 -1.42 -11.51
C SER A 42 -10.09 -1.46 -12.78
N GLY A 43 -10.69 -1.79 -13.92
CA GLY A 43 -9.98 -1.86 -15.18
C GLY A 43 -9.20 -3.18 -15.36
N ARG A 44 -7.89 -3.07 -15.63
CA ARG A 44 -7.03 -4.19 -16.03
C ARG A 44 -6.33 -4.81 -14.82
N ALA A 45 -6.18 -6.13 -14.84
CA ALA A 45 -5.51 -6.89 -13.79
C ALA A 45 -4.97 -8.23 -14.29
N TYR A 46 -4.06 -8.82 -13.51
CA TYR A 46 -3.59 -10.18 -13.69
C TYR A 46 -4.50 -11.16 -12.96
N PHE A 47 -5.04 -12.13 -13.68
CA PHE A 47 -5.94 -13.17 -13.16
C PHE A 47 -5.26 -14.52 -13.19
N CYS A 48 -5.48 -15.34 -12.16
CA CYS A 48 -5.10 -16.73 -12.21
C CYS A 48 -5.85 -17.48 -13.31
N THR A 49 -5.12 -18.23 -14.14
CA THR A 49 -5.72 -19.00 -15.25
C THR A 49 -6.40 -20.29 -14.78
N LYS A 50 -6.26 -20.65 -13.50
CA LYS A 50 -6.88 -21.84 -12.93
C LYS A 50 -8.30 -21.52 -12.48
N ALA A 51 -9.26 -22.33 -12.95
CA ALA A 51 -10.65 -22.26 -12.49
C ALA A 51 -10.73 -22.33 -10.96
N GLU A 52 -11.67 -21.57 -10.39
CA GLU A 52 -11.93 -21.50 -8.94
C GLU A 52 -10.76 -20.97 -8.09
N CYS A 53 -9.72 -20.41 -8.71
CA CYS A 53 -8.65 -19.74 -7.98
C CYS A 53 -8.91 -18.23 -7.94
N PRO A 54 -9.25 -17.64 -6.78
CA PRO A 54 -9.61 -16.24 -6.68
C PRO A 54 -8.39 -15.30 -6.67
N PHE A 55 -7.23 -15.77 -7.13
CA PHE A 55 -6.00 -14.98 -7.08
C PHE A 55 -5.98 -13.98 -8.25
N LEU A 56 -5.89 -12.70 -7.90
CA LEU A 56 -5.78 -11.61 -8.87
C LEU A 56 -4.93 -10.47 -8.30
N LEU A 57 -4.21 -9.75 -9.16
CA LEU A 57 -3.37 -8.62 -8.79
C LEU A 57 -3.66 -7.42 -9.69
N HIS A 58 -3.65 -6.21 -9.12
CA HIS A 58 -3.48 -5.00 -9.92
C HIS A 58 -2.16 -5.07 -10.70
N ASP A 59 -2.08 -4.40 -11.84
CA ASP A 59 -0.83 -4.23 -12.60
C ASP A 59 0.31 -3.75 -11.69
N LEU A 60 0.02 -2.72 -10.88
CA LEU A 60 1.00 -2.15 -9.96
C LEU A 60 1.44 -3.13 -8.87
N CYS A 61 0.53 -3.98 -8.38
CA CYS A 61 0.84 -4.99 -7.37
C CYS A 61 1.69 -6.16 -7.92
N PHE A 62 1.52 -6.46 -9.21
CA PHE A 62 2.34 -7.45 -9.92
C PHE A 62 3.78 -6.97 -10.11
N ASP A 63 3.97 -5.67 -10.36
CA ASP A 63 5.28 -5.06 -10.63
C ASP A 63 6.01 -4.55 -9.36
N LEU A 64 5.46 -4.78 -8.16
CA LEU A 64 6.08 -4.32 -6.92
C LEU A 64 7.52 -4.87 -6.77
N PRO A 65 8.50 -4.03 -6.44
CA PRO A 65 9.88 -4.48 -6.29
C PRO A 65 10.03 -5.46 -5.13
N ARG A 66 10.75 -6.57 -5.36
CA ARG A 66 10.99 -7.59 -4.31
C ARG A 66 11.78 -7.07 -3.11
N ARG A 67 12.54 -5.99 -3.29
CA ARG A 67 13.43 -5.40 -2.29
C ARG A 67 13.33 -3.88 -2.39
N LEU A 68 12.99 -3.24 -1.28
CA LEU A 68 12.77 -1.80 -1.18
C LEU A 68 13.74 -1.20 -0.16
N ARG A 69 14.40 -0.09 -0.52
CA ARG A 69 15.13 0.75 0.44
C ARG A 69 14.24 1.93 0.78
N HIS A 70 13.65 1.94 1.96
CA HIS A 70 12.70 2.96 2.37
C HIS A 70 13.35 4.02 3.27
N ARG A 71 12.98 5.29 3.11
CA ARG A 71 13.61 6.41 3.85
C ARG A 71 13.34 6.38 5.35
N SER A 72 12.19 5.84 5.76
CA SER A 72 11.83 5.64 7.17
C SER A 72 12.60 4.51 7.85
N HIS A 73 13.29 3.66 7.08
CA HIS A 73 14.03 2.52 7.59
C HIS A 73 15.30 2.29 6.75
N PRO A 74 16.27 3.22 6.82
CA PRO A 74 17.44 3.21 5.93
C PRO A 74 18.46 2.12 6.28
N GLU A 75 18.42 1.56 7.50
CA GLU A 75 19.40 0.60 8.01
C GLU A 75 19.33 -0.72 7.24
N HIS A 76 18.12 -1.17 6.90
CA HIS A 76 17.88 -2.45 6.25
C HIS A 76 16.89 -2.32 5.09
N PRO A 77 17.09 -3.07 4.01
CA PRO A 77 16.09 -3.17 2.95
C PRO A 77 14.86 -3.95 3.45
N LEU A 78 13.67 -3.48 3.08
CA LEU A 78 12.43 -4.22 3.25
C LEU A 78 12.27 -5.24 2.12
N ILE A 79 11.82 -6.44 2.45
CA ILE A 79 11.59 -7.52 1.50
C ILE A 79 10.10 -7.71 1.31
N LEU A 80 9.65 -7.72 0.05
CA LEU A 80 8.27 -7.99 -0.28
C LEU A 80 7.93 -9.45 -0.02
N ARG A 81 6.94 -9.66 0.86
CA ARG A 81 6.34 -10.94 1.21
C ARG A 81 4.92 -10.98 0.68
N HIS A 82 4.49 -12.14 0.20
CA HIS A 82 3.12 -12.33 -0.29
C HIS A 82 2.12 -12.67 0.82
N SER A 83 2.62 -12.89 2.03
CA SER A 83 1.84 -13.06 3.24
C SER A 83 2.67 -12.59 4.44
N PRO A 84 2.03 -12.16 5.53
CA PRO A 84 2.74 -11.75 6.73
C PRO A 84 3.54 -12.91 7.33
N PRO A 85 4.74 -12.68 7.88
CA PRO A 85 5.62 -13.73 8.40
C PRO A 85 5.22 -14.22 9.81
N TYR A 86 4.11 -13.74 10.36
CA TYR A 86 3.68 -13.99 11.73
C TYR A 86 2.65 -15.11 11.82
N ALA A 87 2.60 -15.81 12.97
CA ALA A 87 1.73 -16.97 13.16
C ALA A 87 0.22 -16.65 13.02
N GLY A 88 -0.19 -15.41 13.29
CA GLY A 88 -1.57 -14.95 13.11
C GLY A 88 -1.96 -14.61 11.68
N GLY A 89 -1.01 -14.61 10.73
CA GLY A 89 -1.27 -14.22 9.34
C GLY A 89 -1.56 -12.73 9.16
N GLU A 90 -1.23 -11.90 10.16
CA GLU A 90 -1.40 -10.44 10.14
C GLU A 90 -0.16 -9.73 10.67
N PHE A 91 0.01 -8.47 10.30
CA PHE A 91 1.03 -7.56 10.82
C PHE A 91 0.40 -6.22 11.18
N THR A 92 1.08 -5.41 11.99
CA THR A 92 0.75 -4.01 12.23
C THR A 92 1.68 -3.14 11.40
N CYS A 93 1.12 -2.26 10.57
CA CYS A 93 1.92 -1.37 9.73
C CYS A 93 2.58 -0.27 10.57
N ASN A 94 3.89 -0.10 10.45
CA ASN A 94 4.64 0.95 11.13
C ASN A 94 4.35 2.37 10.61
N ALA A 95 3.64 2.50 9.49
CA ALA A 95 3.23 3.80 8.97
C ALA A 95 1.86 4.24 9.48
N CYS A 96 0.81 3.49 9.17
CA CYS A 96 -0.54 3.88 9.55
C CYS A 96 -1.00 3.30 10.89
N GLY A 97 -0.31 2.31 11.47
CA GLY A 97 -0.72 1.65 12.71
C GLY A 97 -1.82 0.59 12.54
N ASP A 98 -2.40 0.46 11.35
CA ASP A 98 -3.48 -0.50 11.10
C ASP A 98 -2.93 -1.90 10.76
N SER A 99 -3.78 -2.91 10.94
CA SER A 99 -3.40 -4.29 10.61
C SER A 99 -3.44 -4.55 9.10
N GLY A 100 -2.66 -5.53 8.65
CA GLY A 100 -2.63 -5.98 7.26
C GLY A 100 -2.46 -7.49 7.16
N GLN A 101 -3.09 -8.09 6.14
CA GLN A 101 -3.01 -9.54 5.86
C GLN A 101 -2.54 -9.85 4.43
N ALA A 102 -2.36 -8.81 3.61
CA ALA A 102 -1.98 -8.90 2.20
C ALA A 102 -0.45 -8.99 2.00
N PHE A 103 0.05 -8.51 0.86
CA PHE A 103 1.48 -8.34 0.68
C PHE A 103 2.01 -7.30 1.68
N THR A 104 3.23 -7.53 2.14
CA THR A 104 3.89 -6.66 3.10
C THR A 104 5.36 -6.46 2.75
N TYR A 105 5.84 -5.25 2.95
CA TYR A 105 7.27 -4.96 2.97
C TYR A 105 7.79 -5.16 4.38
N HIS A 106 8.54 -6.25 4.57
CA HIS A 106 8.97 -6.71 5.88
C HIS A 106 10.50 -6.67 6.03
N CYS A 107 10.97 -6.16 7.18
CA CYS A 107 12.34 -6.31 7.64
C CYS A 107 12.44 -7.42 8.69
N GLY A 108 13.03 -8.56 8.32
CA GLY A 108 13.21 -9.69 9.24
C GLY A 108 14.16 -9.43 10.41
N THR A 109 15.02 -8.42 10.30
CA THR A 109 15.97 -8.06 11.37
C THR A 109 15.31 -7.16 12.43
N CYS A 110 14.46 -6.23 12.01
CA CYS A 110 13.89 -5.21 12.90
C CYS A 110 12.42 -5.46 13.25
N GLY A 111 11.72 -6.36 12.56
CA GLY A 111 10.27 -6.49 12.67
C GLY A 111 9.53 -5.25 12.17
N PHE A 112 10.10 -4.57 11.18
CA PHE A 112 9.51 -3.37 10.57
C PHE A 112 8.68 -3.78 9.36
N ASP A 113 7.40 -3.44 9.38
CA ASP A 113 6.40 -3.84 8.39
C ASP A 113 5.65 -2.64 7.82
N LEU A 114 5.45 -2.63 6.50
CA LEU A 114 4.63 -1.65 5.81
C LEU A 114 3.62 -2.34 4.90
N HIS A 115 2.40 -1.80 4.86
CA HIS A 115 1.51 -2.03 3.72
C HIS A 115 2.19 -1.55 2.43
N VAL A 116 1.85 -2.17 1.31
CA VAL A 116 2.44 -1.82 0.00
C VAL A 116 2.08 -0.39 -0.41
N GLU A 117 0.90 0.09 -0.03
CA GLU A 117 0.43 1.46 -0.24
C GLU A 117 1.19 2.43 0.66
N CYS A 118 1.34 2.12 1.95
CA CYS A 118 2.08 2.94 2.90
C CYS A 118 3.55 3.12 2.46
N ALA A 119 4.18 2.06 1.95
CA ALA A 119 5.54 2.10 1.42
C ALA A 119 5.67 2.93 0.12
N SER A 120 4.56 3.25 -0.53
CA SER A 120 4.49 4.00 -1.79
C SER A 120 3.96 5.43 -1.62
N LEU A 121 3.70 5.86 -0.37
CA LEU A 121 3.24 7.21 -0.09
C LEU A 121 4.26 8.25 -0.58
N PRO A 122 3.81 9.34 -1.21
CA PRO A 122 4.71 10.39 -1.64
C PRO A 122 5.37 11.07 -0.44
N GLY A 123 6.60 11.56 -0.64
CA GLY A 123 7.32 12.26 0.42
C GLY A 123 6.69 13.60 0.80
N PHE A 124 5.81 14.14 -0.02
CA PHE A 124 5.04 15.35 0.25
C PHE A 124 3.73 15.37 -0.54
N GLU A 125 2.77 16.14 -0.05
CA GLU A 125 1.49 16.41 -0.70
C GLU A 125 1.25 17.92 -0.81
N ILE A 126 0.62 18.35 -1.90
CA ILE A 126 0.19 19.74 -2.10
C ILE A 126 -1.32 19.75 -2.18
N ARG A 127 -1.96 20.50 -1.27
CA ARG A 127 -3.40 20.60 -1.22
C ARG A 127 -3.89 21.96 -1.71
N ARG A 128 -5.14 22.00 -2.18
CA ARG A 128 -5.75 23.24 -2.68
C ARG A 128 -6.20 24.18 -1.56
N ASP A 129 -6.54 23.60 -0.41
CA ASP A 129 -6.98 24.32 0.80
C ASP A 129 -5.80 24.74 1.70
N HIS A 130 -4.57 24.36 1.35
CA HIS A 130 -3.38 24.69 2.12
C HIS A 130 -2.19 25.07 1.23
N ALA A 131 -1.72 26.31 1.35
CA ALA A 131 -0.73 26.89 0.43
C ALA A 131 0.68 26.27 0.52
N HIS A 132 1.04 25.63 1.63
CA HIS A 132 2.36 25.05 1.84
C HIS A 132 2.36 23.54 1.62
N PRO A 133 3.46 22.94 1.14
CA PRO A 133 3.58 21.49 1.05
C PRO A 133 3.49 20.83 2.42
N LEU A 134 2.73 19.74 2.50
CA LEU A 134 2.77 18.84 3.65
C LEU A 134 3.84 17.78 3.40
N VAL A 135 4.81 17.65 4.29
CA VAL A 135 5.88 16.66 4.17
C VAL A 135 5.53 15.43 4.98
N LEU A 136 5.74 14.24 4.42
CA LEU A 136 5.55 12.98 5.13
C LEU A 136 6.61 12.84 6.22
N VAL A 137 6.17 12.70 7.47
CA VAL A 137 7.04 12.52 8.63
C VAL A 137 6.73 11.18 9.30
N TRP A 138 7.79 10.45 9.62
CA TRP A 138 7.74 9.09 10.17
C TRP A 138 7.87 9.04 11.71
N ASP A 139 8.45 10.09 12.30
CA ASP A 139 8.57 10.30 13.74
C ASP A 139 7.68 11.48 14.15
N PHE A 140 6.49 11.19 14.67
CA PHE A 140 5.54 12.17 15.20
C PHE A 140 5.32 11.97 16.70
N PRO A 141 5.22 13.03 17.53
CA PRO A 141 5.22 14.47 17.18
C PRO A 141 6.58 15.07 16.84
N VAL A 142 6.63 15.88 15.77
CA VAL A 142 7.82 16.65 15.41
C VAL A 142 8.03 17.75 16.47
N ASN A 143 9.09 17.62 17.28
CA ASN A 143 9.41 18.50 18.43
C ASN A 143 8.46 18.41 19.64
N GLY A 144 7.79 17.28 19.86
CA GLY A 144 7.03 17.06 21.11
C GLY A 144 5.75 17.88 21.25
N ARG A 145 5.23 18.45 20.15
CA ARG A 145 3.93 19.12 20.12
C ARG A 145 2.90 18.19 19.51
N ASP A 146 1.96 17.74 20.32
CA ASP A 146 0.73 17.13 19.82
C ASP A 146 -0.03 18.17 19.01
N CYS A 147 -0.48 17.80 17.81
CA CYS A 147 -1.34 18.64 17.00
C CYS A 147 -2.53 17.82 16.51
N GLN A 148 -3.66 18.53 16.34
CA GLN A 148 -4.83 17.96 15.70
C GLN A 148 -4.62 17.97 14.19
N CYS A 149 -5.25 17.02 13.51
CA CYS A 149 -5.37 17.02 12.08
C CYS A 149 -6.12 18.28 11.65
N TYR A 150 -5.49 19.14 10.86
CA TYR A 150 -6.13 20.41 10.47
C TYR A 150 -7.31 20.20 9.49
N VAL A 151 -7.43 19.00 8.91
CA VAL A 151 -8.49 18.64 7.95
C VAL A 151 -9.74 18.16 8.68
N CYS A 152 -9.64 17.17 9.56
CA CYS A 152 -10.81 16.60 10.27
C CYS A 152 -10.99 17.13 11.71
N GLY A 153 -9.96 17.69 12.33
CA GLY A 153 -9.96 18.16 13.72
C GLY A 153 -9.62 17.10 14.77
N ASP A 154 -9.50 15.83 14.38
CA ASP A 154 -9.16 14.73 15.29
C ASP A 154 -7.67 14.71 15.66
N VAL A 155 -7.34 13.99 16.73
CA VAL A 155 -5.97 13.88 17.25
C VAL A 155 -5.07 13.10 16.29
N LEU A 156 -3.84 13.57 16.11
CA LEU A 156 -2.78 12.78 15.44
C LEU A 156 -2.12 11.87 16.47
N GLU A 157 -2.11 10.57 16.22
CA GLU A 157 -1.53 9.59 17.14
C GLU A 157 0.00 9.58 17.08
N SER A 158 0.64 9.60 18.25
CA SER A 158 2.08 9.43 18.39
C SER A 158 2.54 8.08 17.83
N GLY A 159 3.64 8.09 17.08
CA GLY A 159 4.20 6.89 16.47
C GLY A 159 3.54 6.43 15.17
N ARG A 160 2.47 7.11 14.69
CA ARG A 160 1.97 6.97 13.31
C ARG A 160 2.63 8.02 12.41
N TRP A 161 2.75 7.69 11.13
CA TRP A 161 3.20 8.66 10.13
C TRP A 161 2.10 9.69 9.88
N VAL A 162 2.52 10.93 9.67
CA VAL A 162 1.60 12.04 9.37
C VAL A 162 2.18 12.90 8.27
N TYR A 163 1.32 13.65 7.60
CA TYR A 163 1.75 14.74 6.74
C TYR A 163 1.82 16.03 7.55
N SER A 164 2.97 16.68 7.61
CA SER A 164 3.18 17.89 8.41
C SER A 164 3.61 19.08 7.56
N CYS A 165 2.96 20.22 7.78
CA CYS A 165 3.42 21.49 7.26
C CYS A 165 4.48 22.07 8.18
N LEU A 166 5.74 22.09 7.74
CA LEU A 166 6.84 22.64 8.52
C LEU A 166 6.75 24.17 8.70
N ALA A 167 6.04 24.87 7.80
CA ALA A 167 5.86 26.32 7.88
C ALA A 167 4.77 26.73 8.87
N CYS A 168 3.64 26.00 8.90
CA CYS A 168 2.49 26.31 9.75
C CYS A 168 2.49 25.54 11.07
N GLY A 169 3.25 24.45 11.18
CA GLY A 169 3.23 23.57 12.34
C GLY A 169 1.97 22.72 12.48
N CYS A 170 1.12 22.66 11.45
CA CYS A 170 -0.04 21.77 11.41
C CYS A 170 0.32 20.40 10.86
N GLY A 171 -0.50 19.39 11.18
CA GLY A 171 -0.39 18.04 10.64
C GLY A 171 -1.73 17.52 10.12
N ALA A 172 -1.69 16.48 9.32
CA ALA A 172 -2.85 15.77 8.78
C ALA A 172 -2.59 14.26 8.78
N HIS A 173 -3.63 13.45 8.99
CA HIS A 173 -3.58 12.01 8.78
C HIS A 173 -3.22 11.70 7.31
N LEU A 174 -2.63 10.52 7.07
CA LEU A 174 -2.24 10.06 5.72
C LEU A 174 -3.41 10.10 4.73
N GLU A 175 -4.58 9.64 5.18
CA GLU A 175 -5.82 9.64 4.40
C GLU A 175 -6.39 11.06 4.21
N CYS A 176 -6.33 11.91 5.25
CA CYS A 176 -6.83 13.27 5.16
C CYS A 176 -6.01 14.14 4.19
N ALA A 177 -4.70 13.89 4.08
CA ALA A 177 -3.85 14.65 3.18
C ALA A 177 -4.17 14.38 1.70
N SER A 178 -4.71 13.20 1.40
CA SER A 178 -4.90 12.67 0.04
C SER A 178 -6.22 13.10 -0.64
N HIS A 179 -7.09 13.86 0.04
CA HIS A 179 -8.45 14.24 -0.42
C HIS A 179 -8.75 15.74 -0.37
#